data_AF-A0A2H0U2T2-F1
#
_entry.id   AF-A0A2H0U2T2-F1
#
_cell.length_a   1.000
_cell.length_b   1.000
_cell.length_c   1.000
_cell.angle_alpha   90.00
_cell.angle_beta   90.00
_cell.angle_gamma   90.00
#
_symmetry.space_group_name_H-M   'P 1'
#
loop_
_entity.id
_entity.type
_entity.pdbx_description
1 polymer ?
#
loop_
_entity_poly.entity_id
_entity_poly.type
_entity_poly.pdbx_seq_one_letter_code
_entity_poly.pdbx_strand_id
1 'polypeptide(L)'
;MDKEKVAFLLLRIGLSFAFLYAAFSSFLAPSNWIGYFPVFIRNLVTENILLPLFSIFEITLALWILWGKYLFYSSVLASISLLGIIIFNFNQMDIIFRDVSILLMAISLVVYSYNDKLKL
;
A
#
# COMPACT_ATOMS: atom_id res chain seq x y z
N MET A 1 -16.60 -17.65 -15.07
CA MET A 1 -16.15 -17.00 -13.82
C MET A 1 -17.12 -15.85 -13.55
N ASP A 2 -17.56 -15.69 -12.32
CA ASP A 2 -18.45 -14.59 -11.92
C ASP A 2 -17.71 -13.25 -12.09
N LYS A 3 -18.30 -12.30 -12.82
CA LYS A 3 -17.69 -11.01 -13.17
C LYS A 3 -17.29 -10.23 -11.93
N GLU A 4 -18.09 -10.31 -10.87
CA GLU A 4 -17.80 -9.66 -9.59
C GLU A 4 -16.52 -10.21 -8.96
N LYS A 5 -16.37 -11.54 -8.93
CA LYS A 5 -15.17 -12.22 -8.41
C LYS A 5 -13.92 -11.87 -9.21
N VAL A 6 -14.04 -11.71 -10.53
CA VAL A 6 -12.93 -11.28 -11.39
C VAL A 6 -12.52 -9.85 -11.06
N ALA A 7 -13.47 -8.92 -11.03
CA ALA A 7 -13.21 -7.52 -10.73
C ALA A 7 -12.56 -7.37 -9.34
N PHE A 8 -13.06 -8.11 -8.35
CA PHE A 8 -12.50 -8.14 -7.01
C PHE A 8 -11.07 -8.69 -6.95
N LEU A 9 -10.79 -9.78 -7.68
CA LEU A 9 -9.44 -10.33 -7.79
C LEU A 9 -8.48 -9.35 -8.46
N LEU A 10 -8.91 -8.70 -9.55
CA LEU A 10 -8.11 -7.70 -10.26
C LEU A 10 -7.80 -6.49 -9.36
N LEU A 11 -8.76 -6.04 -8.54
CA LEU A 11 -8.57 -4.96 -7.59
C LEU A 11 -7.50 -5.29 -6.55
N ARG A 12 -7.53 -6.51 -6.01
CA ARG A 12 -6.52 -7.01 -5.06
C ARG A 12 -5.15 -7.11 -5.71
N ILE A 13 -5.07 -7.65 -6.93
CA ILE A 13 -3.82 -7.75 -7.69
C ILE A 13 -3.25 -6.35 -7.97
N GLY A 14 -4.08 -5.41 -8.43
CA GLY A 14 -3.65 -4.04 -8.73
C GLY A 14 -3.11 -3.30 -7.51
N LEU A 15 -3.81 -3.41 -6.37
CA LEU A 15 -3.34 -2.82 -5.11
C LEU A 15 -2.03 -3.47 -4.63
N SER A 16 -1.96 -4.80 -4.61
CA SER A 16 -0.76 -5.52 -4.17
C SER A 16 0.43 -5.27 -5.09
N PHE A 17 0.20 -5.13 -6.39
CA PHE A 17 1.26 -4.80 -7.35
C PHE A 17 1.93 -3.46 -7.02
N ALA A 18 1.16 -2.43 -6.67
CA ALA A 18 1.71 -1.12 -6.32
C ALA A 18 2.69 -1.21 -5.14
N PHE A 19 2.30 -1.90 -4.06
CA PHE A 19 3.17 -2.10 -2.89
C PHE A 19 4.39 -2.98 -3.21
N LEU A 20 4.22 -4.07 -3.97
CA LEU A 20 5.34 -4.93 -4.34
C LEU A 20 6.34 -4.17 -5.23
N TYR A 21 5.85 -3.39 -6.19
CA TYR A 21 6.71 -2.61 -7.07
C TYR A 21 7.53 -1.60 -6.27
N ALA A 22 6.90 -0.83 -5.38
CA ALA A 22 7.59 0.12 -4.51
C ALA A 22 8.65 -0.58 -3.65
N ALA A 23 8.28 -1.68 -2.99
CA ALA A 23 9.20 -2.45 -2.16
C ALA A 23 10.41 -2.98 -2.94
N PHE A 24 10.20 -3.67 -4.07
CA PHE A 24 11.31 -4.21 -4.86
C PHE A 24 12.17 -3.11 -5.48
N SER A 25 11.56 -2.04 -6.00
CA SER A 25 12.29 -0.91 -6.56
C SER A 25 13.13 -0.20 -5.50
N SER A 26 12.65 -0.14 -4.25
CA SER A 26 13.40 0.46 -3.14
C SER A 26 14.65 -0.31 -2.74
N PHE A 27 14.69 -1.64 -2.95
CA PHE A 27 15.92 -2.42 -2.80
C PHE A 27 16.91 -2.18 -3.95
N LEU A 28 16.41 -1.98 -5.17
CA LEU A 28 17.25 -1.82 -6.36
C LEU A 28 17.83 -0.41 -6.50
N ALA A 29 17.08 0.62 -6.11
CA ALA A 29 17.50 2.01 -6.22
C ALA A 29 17.10 2.83 -4.97
N PRO A 30 17.66 2.55 -3.77
CA PRO A 30 17.24 3.15 -2.50
C PRO A 30 17.19 4.68 -2.51
N SER A 31 18.11 5.33 -3.22
CA SER A 31 18.20 6.79 -3.34
C SER A 31 16.95 7.42 -3.95
N ASN A 32 16.19 6.68 -4.76
CA ASN A 32 14.96 7.16 -5.37
C ASN A 32 13.77 7.14 -4.39
N TRP A 33 13.89 6.40 -3.29
CA TRP A 33 12.76 6.09 -2.40
C TRP A 33 12.89 6.73 -1.03
N ILE A 34 14.11 6.92 -0.52
CA ILE A 34 14.32 7.50 0.81
C ILE A 34 13.70 8.89 0.98
N GLY A 35 13.59 9.65 -0.12
CA GLY A 35 13.01 10.99 -0.13
C GLY A 35 11.52 11.06 0.20
N TYR A 36 10.78 9.94 0.07
CA TYR A 36 9.35 9.90 0.40
C TYR A 36 9.07 9.74 1.90
N PHE A 37 10.10 9.46 2.71
CA PHE A 37 9.97 9.45 4.16
C PHE A 37 10.02 10.87 4.72
N PRO A 38 9.11 11.21 5.64
CA PRO A 38 9.19 12.47 6.37
C PRO A 38 10.54 12.63 7.09
N VAL A 39 11.05 13.86 7.12
CA VAL A 39 12.35 14.18 7.76
C VAL A 39 12.38 13.72 9.22
N PHE A 40 11.28 13.84 9.96
CA PHE A 40 11.21 13.41 11.35
C PHE A 40 11.43 11.90 11.53
N ILE A 41 11.02 11.06 10.56
CA ILE A 41 11.27 9.61 10.62
C ILE A 41 12.73 9.32 10.28
N ARG A 42 13.28 9.99 9.27
CA ARG A 42 14.69 9.84 8.86
C ARG A 42 15.69 10.26 9.95
N ASN A 43 15.29 11.16 10.84
CA ASN A 43 16.08 11.56 12.00
C ASN A 43 16.02 10.55 13.16
N LEU A 44 14.99 9.71 13.22
CA LEU A 44 14.81 8.70 14.26
C LEU A 44 15.43 7.35 13.90
N VAL A 45 15.41 6.99 12.62
CA VAL A 45 15.87 5.70 12.12
C VAL A 45 16.78 5.92 10.92
N THR A 46 17.94 5.26 10.91
CA THR A 46 18.90 5.35 9.81
C THR A 46 18.32 4.79 8.52
N GLU A 47 18.71 5.38 7.38
CA GLU A 47 18.18 5.03 6.06
C GLU A 47 18.37 3.55 5.71
N ASN A 48 19.52 2.98 6.13
CA ASN A 48 19.87 1.57 5.93
C ASN A 48 18.96 0.58 6.67
N ILE A 49 18.19 1.06 7.66
CA ILE A 49 17.22 0.25 8.40
C ILE A 49 15.80 0.62 7.97
N LEU A 50 15.53 1.92 7.84
CA LEU A 50 14.22 2.48 7.56
C LEU A 50 13.64 1.95 6.24
N LEU A 51 14.42 2.02 5.16
CA LEU A 51 13.94 1.56 3.85
C LEU A 51 13.68 0.05 3.84
N PRO A 52 14.66 -0.83 4.14
CA PRO A 52 14.41 -2.27 4.13
C PRO A 52 13.25 -2.71 5.03
N LEU A 53 13.11 -2.09 6.22
CA LEU A 53 12.02 -2.38 7.13
C LEU A 53 10.65 -2.04 6.50
N PHE A 54 10.54 -0.89 5.86
CA PHE A 54 9.32 -0.49 5.18
C PHE A 54 9.04 -1.34 3.94
N SER A 55 10.06 -1.70 3.16
CA SER A 55 9.90 -2.60 2.01
C SER A 55 9.40 -3.99 2.44
N ILE A 56 9.89 -4.52 3.57
CA ILE A 56 9.39 -5.77 4.16
C ILE A 56 7.93 -5.62 4.59
N PHE A 57 7.57 -4.49 5.21
CA PHE A 57 6.18 -4.16 5.54
C PHE A 57 5.29 -4.15 4.29
N GLU A 58 5.70 -3.47 3.22
CA GLU A 58 4.96 -3.39 1.96
C GLU A 58 4.78 -4.77 1.31
N ILE A 59 5.83 -5.60 1.27
CA ILE A 59 5.75 -6.98 0.76
C ILE A 59 4.76 -7.80 1.60
N THR A 60 4.87 -7.73 2.92
CA THR A 60 3.98 -8.46 3.84
C THR A 60 2.53 -8.03 3.65
N LEU A 61 2.30 -6.72 3.53
CA LEU A 61 0.97 -6.15 3.30
C LEU A 61 0.39 -6.58 1.96
N ALA A 62 1.19 -6.53 0.89
CA ALA A 62 0.77 -6.95 -0.44
C ALA A 62 0.40 -8.43 -0.50
N LEU A 63 1.21 -9.29 0.12
CA LEU A 63 0.93 -10.72 0.24
C LEU A 63 -0.31 -10.98 1.10
N TRP A 64 -0.51 -10.20 2.16
CA TRP A 64 -1.70 -10.30 3.00
C TRP A 64 -2.98 -9.93 2.21
N ILE A 65 -2.94 -8.88 1.39
CA ILE A 65 -4.04 -8.51 0.49
C ILE A 65 -4.31 -9.62 -0.55
N LEU A 66 -3.27 -10.22 -1.14
CA LEU A 66 -3.40 -11.33 -2.10
C LEU A 66 -3.87 -12.64 -1.46
N TRP A 67 -3.55 -12.86 -0.19
CA TRP A 67 -4.08 -13.98 0.57
C TRP A 67 -5.58 -13.80 0.85
N GLY A 68 -5.99 -12.57 1.21
CA GLY A 68 -7.40 -12.22 1.40
C GLY A 68 -8.00 -12.64 2.73
N LYS A 69 -7.25 -13.41 3.53
CA LYS A 69 -7.61 -13.65 4.93
C LYS A 69 -7.56 -12.32 5.68
N TYR A 70 -8.63 -11.97 6.41
CA TYR A 70 -8.72 -10.69 7.14
C TYR A 70 -8.58 -9.44 6.24
N LEU A 71 -9.11 -9.51 5.01
CA LEU A 71 -8.94 -8.46 4.00
C LEU A 71 -9.31 -7.05 4.47
N PHE A 72 -10.31 -6.90 5.34
CA PHE A 72 -10.64 -5.62 5.93
C PHE A 72 -9.44 -4.96 6.60
N TYR A 73 -8.73 -5.71 7.44
CA TYR A 73 -7.62 -5.16 8.23
C TYR A 73 -6.43 -4.82 7.35
N SER A 74 -6.09 -5.68 6.38
CA SER A 74 -5.01 -5.40 5.43
C SER A 74 -5.34 -4.22 4.50
N SER A 75 -6.60 -4.08 4.09
CA SER A 75 -7.03 -2.96 3.24
C SER A 75 -7.09 -1.63 4.01
N VAL A 76 -7.48 -1.65 5.29
CA VAL A 76 -7.42 -0.47 6.17
C VAL A 76 -5.97 -0.03 6.35
N LEU A 77 -5.08 -0.98 6.65
CA LEU A 77 -3.66 -0.69 6.82
C LEU A 77 -3.05 -0.12 5.52
N ALA A 78 -3.37 -0.69 4.36
CA ALA A 78 -2.99 -0.13 3.06
C ALA A 78 -3.51 1.29 2.82
N SER A 79 -4.78 1.54 3.17
CA SER A 79 -5.39 2.87 3.03
C SER A 79 -4.69 3.90 3.90
N ILE A 80 -4.36 3.55 5.15
CA ILE A 80 -3.63 4.44 6.07
C ILE A 80 -2.22 4.71 5.54
N SER A 81 -1.50 3.69 5.07
CA SER A 81 -0.15 3.86 4.50
C SER A 81 -0.15 4.80 3.29
N LEU A 82 -1.06 4.58 2.33
CA LEU A 82 -1.17 5.42 1.13
C LEU A 82 -1.61 6.84 1.47
N LEU A 83 -2.55 7.00 2.40
CA LEU A 83 -2.95 8.32 2.88
C LEU A 83 -1.77 9.06 3.53
N GLY A 84 -0.96 8.36 4.33
CA GLY A 84 0.26 8.90 4.90
C GLY A 84 1.24 9.36 3.82
N ILE A 85 1.52 8.50 2.83
CA ILE A 85 2.40 8.84 1.69
C ILE A 85 1.90 10.11 0.98
N ILE A 86 0.60 10.17 0.69
CA ILE A 86 0.00 11.32 0.00
C ILE A 86 0.11 12.60 0.82
N ILE A 87 -0.24 12.56 2.11
CA ILE A 87 -0.22 13.74 2.98
C ILE A 87 1.21 14.28 3.14
N PHE A 88 2.17 13.40 3.40
CA PHE A 88 3.55 13.83 3.67
C PHE A 88 4.35 14.17 2.40
N ASN A 89 3.84 13.82 1.21
CA ASN A 89 4.47 14.10 -0.07
C ASN A 89 3.58 14.94 -1.01
N PHE A 90 2.63 15.69 -0.44
CA PHE A 90 1.66 16.49 -1.21
C PHE A 90 2.33 17.52 -2.14
N ASN A 91 3.52 18.01 -1.77
CA ASN A 91 4.33 18.91 -2.60
C ASN A 91 4.90 18.26 -3.87
N GLN A 92 4.83 16.93 -3.99
CA GLN A 92 5.30 16.15 -5.14
C GLN A 92 4.12 15.54 -5.92
N MET A 93 2.98 16.22 -5.97
CA MET A 93 1.73 15.69 -6.53
C MET A 93 1.88 15.20 -7.98
N ASP A 94 2.71 15.84 -8.79
CA ASP A 94 3.01 15.43 -10.17
C ASP A 94 3.61 14.01 -10.27
N ILE A 95 4.21 13.52 -9.18
CA ILE A 95 4.77 12.18 -9.08
C ILE A 95 3.79 11.22 -8.39
N ILE A 96 3.15 11.67 -7.30
CA ILE A 96 2.31 10.81 -6.43
C ILE A 96 0.81 10.81 -6.80
N PHE A 97 0.38 11.50 -7.87
CA PHE A 97 -1.05 11.56 -8.25
C PHE A 97 -1.68 10.16 -8.40
N ARG A 98 -0.90 9.17 -8.87
CA ARG A 98 -1.33 7.77 -9.01
C ARG A 98 -1.68 7.12 -7.67
N ASP A 99 -1.07 7.57 -6.58
CA ASP A 99 -1.28 7.01 -5.25
C ASP A 99 -2.69 7.33 -4.75
N VAL A 100 -3.32 8.42 -5.24
CA VAL A 100 -4.74 8.71 -4.99
C VAL A 100 -5.63 7.61 -5.55
N SER A 101 -5.37 7.16 -6.79
CA SER A 101 -6.11 6.05 -7.40
C SER A 101 -5.89 4.75 -6.63
N ILE A 102 -4.65 4.50 -6.18
CA ILE A 102 -4.31 3.31 -5.39
C ILE A 102 -4.98 3.35 -4.00
N LEU A 103 -5.05 4.52 -3.37
CA LEU A 103 -5.79 4.73 -2.12
C LEU A 103 -7.27 4.42 -2.30
N LEU A 104 -7.89 4.88 -3.38
CA LEU A 104 -9.29 4.58 -3.67
C LEU A 104 -9.51 3.08 -3.94
N MET A 105 -8.55 2.38 -4.54
CA MET A 105 -8.59 0.91 -4.65
C MET A 105 -8.56 0.25 -3.26
N ALA A 106 -7.69 0.72 -2.36
CA ALA A 106 -7.61 0.21 -0.99
C ALA A 106 -8.91 0.46 -0.21
N ILE A 107 -9.47 1.67 -0.26
CA ILE A 107 -10.75 2.02 0.36
C ILE A 107 -11.89 1.17 -0.21
N SER A 108 -11.89 0.91 -1.53
CA SER A 108 -12.90 0.05 -2.15
C SER A 108 -12.86 -1.38 -1.58
N LEU A 109 -11.67 -1.92 -1.31
CA LEU A 109 -11.53 -3.22 -0.64
C LEU A 109 -11.96 -3.17 0.84
N VAL A 110 -11.74 -2.06 1.54
CA VAL A 110 -12.28 -1.85 2.91
C VAL A 110 -13.81 -1.91 2.88
N VAL A 111 -14.45 -1.15 2.00
CA VAL A 111 -15.91 -1.11 1.87
C VAL A 111 -16.47 -2.48 1.49
N TYR A 112 -15.87 -3.15 0.52
CA TYR A 112 -16.29 -4.49 0.10
C TYR A 112 -16.19 -5.51 1.25
N SER A 113 -15.07 -5.52 1.96
CA SER A 113 -14.82 -6.49 3.04
C SER A 113 -15.54 -6.16 4.36
N TYR A 114 -16.03 -4.94 4.53
CA TYR A 114 -16.86 -4.56 5.67
C TYR A 114 -18.17 -5.34 5.71
N ASN A 115 -18.82 -5.53 4.55
CA ASN A 115 -20.08 -6.26 4.44
C ASN A 115 -19.93 -7.76 4.72
N ASP A 116 -18.76 -8.34 4.47
CA ASP A 116 -18.51 -9.77 4.69
C ASP A 116 -18.29 -10.11 6.18
N LYS A 117 -17.98 -9.11 7.03
CA LYS A 117 -17.86 -9.28 8.49
C LYS A 117 -19.20 -9.53 9.20
N LEU A 118 -20.33 -9.33 8.53
CA LEU A 118 -21.67 -9.65 9.04
C LEU A 118 -22.12 -11.08 8.69
N LYS A 119 -21.25 -11.88 8.05
CA LYS A 119 -21.48 -13.31 7.77
C LYS A 119 -20.57 -14.23 8.59
N LEU A 120 -20.25 -13.82 9.82
CA LEU A 120 -19.70 -14.71 10.84
C LEU A 120 -20.85 -15.41 11.59
#